data_AF-A0AAD3MES8-F1
#
_entry.id   AF-A0AAD3MES8-F1
#
_cell.length_a   1.000
_cell.length_b   1.000
_cell.length_c   1.000
_cell.angle_alpha   90.00
_cell.angle_beta   90.00
_cell.angle_gamma   90.00
#
_symmetry.space_group_name_H-M   'P 1'
#
loop_
_entity.id
_entity.type
_entity.pdbx_description
1 polymer ?
#
loop_
_entity_poly.entity_id
_entity_poly.type
_entity_poly.pdbx_seq_one_letter_code
_entity_poly.pdbx_strand_id
1 'polypeptide(L)'
;QTFEEADKNGDGLLNIEEIYQLLHKLNVNLPRRKVKQMFQEADTDDQQGTLTYEEFSVFYKMMSLRRDLFLLMMAYSDRKDHLTAEELANFLCNEQKMANVTPEYVAEIIDKFEVSDENKQRGVMGIEGFTSFMRSPTCDIFNPLHHEVNQDMEQPLCNYFIASSHNTYLTGDQLLSHSKTDMYAWVLQSGCRCVE
;
A
#
# COMPACT_ATOMS: atom_id res chain seq x y z
N GLN A 1 11.85 -8.22 18.45
CA GLN A 1 10.51 -7.85 18.94
C GLN A 1 9.40 -8.74 18.38
N THR A 2 9.03 -8.67 17.09
CA THR A 2 7.89 -9.50 16.57
C THR A 2 8.14 -11.00 16.65
N PHE A 3 9.37 -11.46 16.40
CA PHE A 3 9.77 -12.86 16.54
C PHE A 3 9.65 -13.35 18.00
N GLU A 4 10.27 -12.63 18.94
CA GLU A 4 10.22 -12.97 20.38
C GLU A 4 8.80 -12.93 20.97
N GLU A 5 7.91 -12.10 20.42
CA GLU A 5 6.50 -12.10 20.82
C GLU A 5 5.70 -13.28 20.25
N ALA A 6 6.15 -13.83 19.12
CA ALA A 6 5.56 -14.98 18.45
C ALA A 6 6.01 -16.29 19.08
N ASP A 7 7.27 -16.37 19.53
CA ASP A 7 7.87 -17.52 20.22
C ASP A 7 7.27 -17.63 21.63
N LYS A 8 6.31 -18.53 21.81
CA LYS A 8 5.56 -18.68 23.07
C LYS A 8 6.21 -19.66 24.02
N ASN A 9 6.86 -20.67 23.48
CA ASN A 9 7.52 -21.70 24.26
C ASN A 9 8.97 -21.28 24.63
N GLY A 10 9.51 -20.23 24.00
CA GLY A 10 10.83 -19.67 24.27
C GLY A 10 11.97 -20.54 23.78
N ASP A 11 11.72 -21.38 22.77
CA ASP A 11 12.73 -22.31 22.24
C ASP A 11 13.64 -21.68 21.18
N GLY A 12 13.38 -20.42 20.79
CA GLY A 12 14.14 -19.69 19.79
C GLY A 12 13.78 -20.08 18.35
N LEU A 13 12.72 -20.87 18.16
CA LEU A 13 12.18 -21.31 16.88
C LEU A 13 10.68 -21.02 16.82
N LEU A 14 10.10 -21.02 15.62
CA LEU A 14 8.66 -20.80 15.45
C LEU A 14 8.01 -21.97 14.74
N ASN A 15 7.08 -22.63 15.42
CA ASN A 15 6.26 -23.66 14.79
C ASN A 15 5.03 -23.06 14.07
N ILE A 16 4.35 -23.88 13.28
CA ILE A 16 3.19 -23.42 12.49
C ILE A 16 2.01 -22.91 13.35
N GLU A 17 1.85 -23.40 14.58
CA GLU A 17 0.78 -22.95 15.48
C GLU A 17 1.05 -21.54 16.01
N GLU A 18 2.29 -21.26 16.39
CA GLU A 18 2.76 -19.93 16.79
C GLU A 18 2.62 -18.93 15.65
N ILE A 19 2.92 -19.34 14.41
CA ILE A 19 2.67 -18.54 13.22
C ILE A 19 1.18 -18.23 13.03
N TYR A 20 0.26 -19.18 13.25
CA TYR A 20 -1.17 -18.88 13.20
C TYR A 20 -1.62 -17.89 14.26
N GLN A 21 -1.09 -18.01 15.48
CA GLN A 21 -1.41 -17.09 16.57
C GLN A 21 -0.88 -15.68 16.28
N LEU A 22 0.34 -15.59 15.73
CA LEU A 22 0.92 -14.32 15.28
C LEU A 22 0.05 -13.67 14.20
N LEU A 23 -0.37 -14.41 13.19
CA LEU A 23 -1.24 -13.89 12.12
C LEU A 23 -2.57 -13.34 12.67
N HIS A 24 -3.18 -14.06 13.61
CA HIS A 24 -4.38 -13.59 14.29
C HIS A 24 -4.11 -12.29 15.09
N LYS A 25 -2.98 -12.21 15.81
CA LYS A 25 -2.59 -11.01 16.57
C LYS A 25 -2.31 -9.80 15.68
N LEU A 26 -1.77 -10.03 14.48
CA LEU A 26 -1.50 -9.00 13.47
C LEU A 26 -2.74 -8.63 12.63
N ASN A 27 -3.90 -9.23 12.92
CA ASN A 27 -5.14 -9.06 12.15
C ASN A 27 -4.98 -9.42 10.66
N VAL A 28 -4.11 -10.39 10.35
CA VAL A 28 -3.86 -10.89 8.99
C VAL A 28 -4.71 -12.13 8.74
N ASN A 29 -5.65 -12.03 7.80
CA ASN A 29 -6.54 -13.13 7.45
C ASN A 29 -6.08 -13.84 6.17
N LEU A 30 -5.32 -14.94 6.33
CA LEU A 30 -4.86 -15.78 5.23
C LEU A 30 -5.43 -17.21 5.35
N PRO A 31 -5.84 -17.85 4.24
CA PRO A 31 -6.26 -19.24 4.27
C PRO A 31 -5.13 -20.14 4.80
N ARG A 32 -5.46 -21.08 5.69
CA ARG A 32 -4.48 -22.01 6.31
C ARG A 32 -3.59 -22.72 5.29
N ARG A 33 -4.14 -23.09 4.13
CA ARG A 33 -3.37 -23.71 3.04
C ARG A 33 -2.25 -22.80 2.54
N LYS A 34 -2.50 -21.49 2.42
CA LYS A 34 -1.51 -20.52 1.96
C LYS A 34 -0.42 -20.27 3.01
N VAL A 35 -0.81 -20.18 4.28
CA VAL A 35 0.14 -20.06 5.40
C VAL A 35 1.09 -21.26 5.44
N LYS A 36 0.58 -22.49 5.33
CA LYS A 36 1.41 -23.70 5.26
C LYS A 36 2.38 -23.69 4.08
N GLN A 37 1.92 -23.26 2.91
CA GLN A 37 2.78 -23.17 1.73
C GLN A 37 3.92 -22.17 1.97
N MET A 38 3.61 -20.99 2.49
CA MET A 38 4.62 -19.95 2.76
C MET A 38 5.59 -20.38 3.86
N PHE A 39 5.11 -21.13 4.86
CA PHE A 39 5.96 -21.72 5.90
C PHE A 39 6.96 -22.69 5.27
N GLN A 40 6.50 -23.62 4.43
CA GLN A 40 7.36 -24.56 3.71
C GLN A 40 8.32 -23.88 2.72
N GLU A 41 7.93 -22.75 2.13
CA GLU A 41 8.79 -21.96 1.25
C GLU A 41 9.90 -21.23 2.05
N ALA A 42 9.68 -20.92 3.33
CA ALA A 42 10.64 -20.26 4.20
C ALA A 42 11.55 -21.23 4.96
N ASP A 43 11.02 -22.40 5.32
CA ASP A 43 11.69 -23.50 6.04
C ASP A 43 12.68 -24.21 5.11
N THR A 44 13.90 -23.68 5.04
CA THR A 44 14.94 -24.07 4.08
C THR A 44 16.15 -24.72 4.72
N ASP A 45 16.19 -24.77 6.06
CA ASP A 45 17.24 -25.43 6.82
C ASP A 45 17.06 -26.96 6.89
N ASP A 46 18.01 -27.63 7.56
CA ASP A 46 17.98 -29.07 7.75
C ASP A 46 16.96 -29.52 8.83
N GLN A 47 16.41 -28.59 9.63
CA GLN A 47 15.48 -28.83 10.74
C GLN A 47 14.04 -28.42 10.40
N GLN A 48 13.50 -29.17 9.43
CA GLN A 48 12.15 -28.98 8.93
C GLN A 48 11.05 -29.05 10.02
N GLY A 49 10.08 -28.15 9.94
CA GLY A 49 8.91 -28.06 10.83
C GLY A 49 8.92 -26.85 11.77
N THR A 50 10.00 -26.08 11.77
CA THR A 50 10.21 -24.89 12.60
C THR A 50 10.93 -23.81 11.79
N LEU A 51 10.67 -22.53 12.08
CA LEU A 51 11.40 -21.42 11.46
C LEU A 51 12.39 -20.82 12.46
N THR A 52 13.65 -20.72 12.04
CA THR A 52 14.65 -19.87 12.67
C THR A 52 14.29 -18.38 12.52
N TYR A 53 15.03 -17.48 13.16
CA TYR A 53 14.81 -16.03 13.01
C TYR A 53 15.00 -15.58 11.56
N GLU A 54 16.02 -16.09 10.89
CA GLU A 54 16.36 -15.78 9.50
C GLU A 54 15.21 -16.22 8.56
N GLU A 55 14.72 -17.45 8.73
CA GLU A 55 13.62 -17.99 7.93
C GLU A 55 12.29 -17.31 8.27
N PHE A 56 12.06 -16.99 9.54
CA PHE A 56 10.94 -16.15 9.94
C PHE A 56 10.99 -14.78 9.27
N SER A 57 12.17 -14.17 9.11
CA SER A 57 12.28 -12.91 8.37
C SER A 57 11.80 -13.05 6.93
N VAL A 58 12.14 -14.16 6.27
CA VAL A 58 11.66 -14.47 4.92
C VAL A 58 10.16 -14.74 4.91
N PHE A 59 9.64 -15.57 5.82
CA PHE A 59 8.20 -15.82 5.98
C PHE A 59 7.42 -14.52 6.23
N TYR A 60 7.89 -13.71 7.18
CA TYR A 60 7.31 -12.43 7.57
C TYR A 60 7.29 -11.45 6.39
N LYS A 61 8.36 -11.42 5.59
CA LYS A 61 8.40 -10.69 4.32
C LYS A 61 7.38 -11.24 3.33
N MET A 62 7.26 -12.55 3.14
CA MET A 62 6.27 -13.13 2.22
C MET A 62 4.80 -12.84 2.61
N MET A 63 4.50 -12.70 3.92
CA MET A 63 3.15 -12.34 4.40
C MET A 63 2.89 -10.83 4.46
N SER A 64 3.92 -10.03 4.74
CA SER A 64 3.78 -8.59 4.99
C SER A 64 4.03 -7.76 3.73
N LEU A 65 4.74 -8.33 2.75
CA LEU A 65 5.02 -7.66 1.50
C LEU A 65 3.95 -7.99 0.47
N ARG A 66 3.56 -6.96 -0.26
CA ARG A 66 2.66 -7.09 -1.39
C ARG A 66 3.38 -7.90 -2.49
N ARG A 67 2.93 -9.13 -2.73
CA ARG A 67 3.56 -10.09 -3.66
C ARG A 67 3.82 -9.48 -5.03
N ASP A 68 2.89 -8.69 -5.53
CA ASP A 68 3.00 -7.98 -6.80
C ASP A 68 4.10 -6.91 -6.79
N LEU A 69 4.25 -6.13 -5.70
CA LEU A 69 5.36 -5.19 -5.56
C LEU A 69 6.70 -5.91 -5.45
N PHE A 70 6.75 -7.04 -4.73
CA PHE A 70 7.95 -7.86 -4.67
C PHE A 70 8.33 -8.40 -6.05
N LEU A 71 7.37 -8.92 -6.83
CA LEU A 71 7.61 -9.39 -8.20
C LEU A 71 8.08 -8.26 -9.13
N LEU A 72 7.52 -7.05 -8.99
CA LEU A 72 8.01 -5.87 -9.72
C LEU A 72 9.45 -5.53 -9.34
N MET A 73 9.77 -5.51 -8.04
CA MET A 73 11.15 -5.31 -7.58
C MET A 73 12.09 -6.37 -8.15
N MET A 74 11.69 -7.65 -8.14
CA MET A 74 12.46 -8.74 -8.73
C MET A 74 12.62 -8.61 -10.25
N ALA A 75 11.64 -8.05 -10.95
CA ALA A 75 11.72 -7.88 -12.40
C ALA A 75 12.73 -6.78 -12.79
N TYR A 76 12.83 -5.73 -11.98
CA TYR A 76 13.68 -4.55 -12.24
C TYR A 76 15.05 -4.58 -11.53
N SER A 77 15.19 -5.38 -10.46
CA SER A 77 16.45 -5.56 -9.73
C SER A 77 17.29 -6.66 -10.36
N ASP A 78 18.56 -6.40 -10.66
CA ASP A 78 19.51 -7.42 -11.11
C ASP A 78 19.91 -8.35 -9.96
N ARG A 79 20.10 -7.80 -8.76
CA ARG A 79 20.55 -8.55 -7.56
C ARG A 79 19.43 -9.25 -6.79
N LYS A 80 18.17 -8.98 -7.14
CA LYS A 80 16.97 -9.63 -6.57
C LYS A 80 16.77 -9.38 -5.07
N ASP A 81 17.28 -8.27 -4.56
CA ASP A 81 17.18 -7.89 -3.15
C ASP A 81 16.92 -6.39 -2.92
N HIS A 82 17.45 -5.52 -3.79
CA HIS A 82 17.24 -4.07 -3.77
C HIS A 82 17.21 -3.47 -5.19
N LEU A 83 16.67 -2.25 -5.32
CA LEU A 83 16.75 -1.43 -6.53
C LEU A 83 17.83 -0.37 -6.35
N THR A 84 18.74 -0.27 -7.30
CA THR A 84 19.63 0.89 -7.45
C THR A 84 18.85 2.10 -7.96
N ALA A 85 19.43 3.30 -7.86
CA ALA A 85 18.83 4.51 -8.41
C ALA A 85 18.53 4.37 -9.92
N GLU A 86 19.40 3.73 -10.70
CA GLU A 86 19.17 3.53 -12.13
C GLU A 86 18.01 2.55 -12.40
N GLU A 87 17.95 1.43 -11.67
CA GLU A 87 16.85 0.46 -11.78
C GLU A 87 15.51 1.06 -11.35
N LEU A 88 15.50 1.88 -10.28
CA LEU A 88 14.32 2.61 -9.84
C LEU A 88 13.89 3.63 -10.89
N ALA A 89 14.82 4.38 -11.50
CA ALA A 89 14.51 5.30 -12.60
C ALA A 89 13.87 4.58 -13.77
N ASN A 90 14.41 3.41 -14.14
CA ASN A 90 13.88 2.57 -15.21
C ASN A 90 12.45 2.10 -14.91
N PHE A 91 12.17 1.70 -13.66
CA PHE A 91 10.82 1.35 -13.23
C PHE A 91 9.84 2.54 -13.36
N LEU A 92 10.24 3.74 -12.91
CA LEU A 92 9.38 4.94 -12.98
C LEU A 92 9.05 5.34 -14.42
N CYS A 93 10.04 5.26 -15.32
CA CYS A 93 9.83 5.56 -16.73
C CYS A 93 8.97 4.49 -17.43
N ASN A 94 9.28 3.20 -17.21
CA ASN A 94 8.70 2.12 -18.00
C ASN A 94 7.37 1.61 -17.45
N GLU A 95 7.23 1.45 -16.13
CA GLU A 95 5.97 0.97 -15.52
C GLU A 95 5.06 2.14 -15.15
N GLN A 96 5.58 3.16 -14.45
CA GLN A 96 4.77 4.30 -14.00
C GLN A 96 4.54 5.36 -15.10
N LYS A 97 5.16 5.19 -16.28
CA LYS A 97 5.02 6.09 -17.44
C LYS A 97 5.35 7.55 -17.12
N MET A 98 6.28 7.77 -16.20
CA MET A 98 6.74 9.12 -15.85
C MET A 98 7.71 9.64 -16.91
N ALA A 99 7.43 10.82 -17.46
CA ALA A 99 8.22 11.38 -18.58
C ALA A 99 9.51 12.11 -18.13
N ASN A 100 9.56 12.62 -16.89
CA ASN A 100 10.63 13.51 -16.41
C ASN A 100 11.30 12.97 -15.13
N VAL A 101 11.81 11.74 -15.18
CA VAL A 101 12.53 11.13 -14.04
C VAL A 101 13.99 11.58 -14.08
N THR A 102 14.39 12.47 -13.17
CA THR A 102 15.79 12.92 -13.05
C THR A 102 16.54 12.12 -11.97
N PRO A 103 17.88 12.00 -12.06
CA PRO A 103 18.67 11.35 -11.02
C PRO A 103 18.47 11.95 -9.63
N GLU A 104 18.34 13.28 -9.55
CA GLU A 104 18.10 14.00 -8.30
C GLU A 104 16.76 13.61 -7.69
N TYR A 105 15.70 13.53 -8.52
CA TYR A 105 14.37 13.12 -8.08
C TYR A 105 14.37 11.69 -7.54
N VAL A 106 15.10 10.78 -8.18
CA VAL A 106 15.22 9.40 -7.71
C VAL A 106 15.99 9.33 -6.39
N ALA A 107 17.06 10.12 -6.25
CA ALA A 107 17.80 10.20 -4.99
C ALA A 107 16.92 10.74 -3.84
N GLU A 108 16.08 11.74 -4.09
CA GLU A 108 15.10 12.26 -3.13
C GLU A 108 14.08 11.19 -2.72
N ILE A 109 13.61 10.37 -3.66
CA ILE A 109 12.72 9.25 -3.35
C ILE A 109 13.43 8.25 -2.42
N ILE A 110 14.68 7.88 -2.74
CA ILE A 110 15.43 6.92 -1.91
C ILE A 110 15.66 7.48 -0.51
N ASP A 111 16.11 8.72 -0.37
CA ASP A 111 16.37 9.34 0.93
C ASP A 111 15.09 9.43 1.79
N LYS A 112 13.96 9.76 1.16
CA LYS A 112 12.67 9.94 1.82
C LYS A 112 12.01 8.64 2.24
N PHE A 113 12.06 7.60 1.39
CA PHE A 113 11.24 6.40 1.58
C PHE A 113 12.03 5.17 2.06
N GLU A 114 13.34 5.11 1.81
CA GLU A 114 14.16 4.00 2.33
C GLU A 114 14.24 4.07 3.87
N VAL A 115 14.21 2.91 4.53
CA VAL A 115 14.21 2.83 6.00
C VAL A 115 15.61 2.57 6.54
N SER A 116 16.44 1.80 5.83
CA SER A 116 17.80 1.47 6.26
C SER A 116 18.79 2.57 5.92
N ASP A 117 19.49 3.11 6.93
CA ASP A 117 20.54 4.12 6.74
C ASP A 117 21.72 3.60 5.88
N GLU A 118 22.01 2.31 5.96
CA GLU A 118 23.05 1.66 5.13
C GLU A 118 22.65 1.67 3.65
N ASN A 119 21.39 1.39 3.36
CA ASN A 119 20.85 1.42 2.00
C ASN A 119 20.77 2.86 1.47
N LYS A 120 20.40 3.83 2.32
CA LYS A 120 20.44 5.26 1.96
C LYS A 120 21.84 5.71 1.56
N GLN A 121 22.86 5.38 2.36
CA GLN A 121 24.25 5.71 2.05
C GLN A 121 24.73 5.06 0.75
N ARG A 122 24.24 3.86 0.45
CA ARG A 122 24.53 3.15 -0.80
C ARG A 122 23.70 3.64 -1.99
N GLY A 123 22.70 4.50 -1.78
CA GLY A 123 21.79 4.98 -2.81
C GLY A 123 20.92 3.87 -3.41
N VAL A 124 20.49 2.92 -2.59
CA VAL A 124 19.63 1.80 -3.01
C VAL A 124 18.33 1.76 -2.20
N MET A 125 17.29 1.20 -2.80
CA MET A 125 15.96 1.05 -2.21
C MET A 125 15.63 -0.43 -2.00
N GLY A 126 15.38 -0.80 -0.76
CA GLY A 126 14.86 -2.12 -0.40
C GLY A 126 13.35 -2.23 -0.60
N ILE A 127 12.82 -3.44 -0.44
CA ILE A 127 11.40 -3.72 -0.67
C ILE A 127 10.46 -2.93 0.23
N GLU A 128 10.86 -2.64 1.47
CA GLU A 128 10.06 -1.84 2.40
C GLU A 128 9.97 -0.39 1.94
N GLY A 129 11.10 0.20 1.54
CA GLY A 129 11.14 1.54 0.97
C GLY A 129 10.35 1.64 -0.33
N PHE A 130 10.48 0.65 -1.21
CA PHE A 130 9.69 0.56 -2.45
C PHE A 130 8.19 0.44 -2.15
N THR A 131 7.80 -0.38 -1.18
CA THR A 131 6.40 -0.52 -0.75
C THR A 131 5.85 0.76 -0.11
N SER A 132 6.69 1.50 0.61
CA SER A 132 6.33 2.82 1.16
C SER A 132 6.11 3.85 0.06
N PHE A 133 7.04 3.93 -0.90
CA PHE A 133 6.95 4.81 -2.06
C PHE A 133 5.69 4.54 -2.90
N MET A 134 5.41 3.28 -3.23
CA MET A 134 4.23 2.89 -4.03
C MET A 134 2.89 3.15 -3.34
N ARG A 135 2.88 3.41 -2.02
CA ARG A 135 1.68 3.83 -1.27
C ARG A 135 1.63 5.34 -1.02
N SER A 136 2.64 6.08 -1.47
CA SER A 136 2.70 7.52 -1.30
C SER A 136 1.75 8.23 -2.28
N PRO A 137 1.34 9.48 -2.00
CA PRO A 137 0.51 10.27 -2.90
C PRO A 137 1.13 10.48 -4.29
N THR A 138 2.45 10.33 -4.42
CA THR A 138 3.14 10.39 -5.71
C THR A 138 2.71 9.28 -6.66
N CYS A 139 2.36 8.12 -6.12
CA CYS A 139 1.92 6.94 -6.87
C CYS A 139 0.40 6.72 -6.76
N ASP A 140 -0.36 7.78 -6.43
CA ASP A 140 -1.81 7.70 -6.38
C ASP A 140 -2.37 7.47 -7.79
N ILE A 141 -3.45 6.69 -7.86
CA ILE A 141 -4.15 6.44 -9.12
C ILE A 141 -4.87 7.70 -9.62
N PHE A 142 -5.21 8.62 -8.72
CA PHE A 142 -5.79 9.90 -9.06
C PHE A 142 -4.71 10.87 -9.52
N ASN A 143 -4.98 11.58 -10.62
CA ASN A 143 -4.10 12.63 -11.10
C ASN A 143 -3.99 13.75 -10.04
N PRO A 144 -2.81 14.00 -9.46
CA PRO A 144 -2.67 15.03 -8.42
C PRO A 144 -3.02 16.44 -8.90
N LEU A 145 -2.90 16.70 -10.22
CA LEU A 145 -3.32 17.98 -10.82
C LEU A 145 -4.84 18.21 -10.71
N HIS A 146 -5.61 17.16 -10.45
CA HIS A 146 -7.07 17.25 -10.28
C HIS A 146 -7.51 17.40 -8.81
N HIS A 147 -6.57 17.52 -7.87
CA HIS A 147 -6.91 17.81 -6.46
C HIS A 147 -7.40 19.25 -6.26
N GLU A 148 -7.18 20.12 -7.23
CA GLU A 148 -7.69 21.49 -7.27
C GLU A 148 -8.58 21.71 -8.50
N VAL A 149 -9.27 22.85 -8.54
CA VAL A 149 -10.05 23.28 -9.71
C VAL A 149 -9.09 23.45 -10.90
N ASN A 150 -9.20 22.53 -11.86
CA ASN A 150 -8.29 22.41 -13.00
C ASN A 150 -8.95 22.73 -14.35
N GLN A 151 -10.25 23.01 -14.34
CA GLN A 151 -11.04 23.32 -15.52
C GLN A 151 -11.20 24.84 -15.64
N ASP A 152 -11.45 25.31 -16.86
CA ASP A 152 -11.89 26.69 -17.09
C ASP A 152 -13.25 26.89 -16.43
N MET A 153 -13.32 27.77 -15.43
CA MET A 153 -14.54 28.09 -14.68
C MET A 153 -15.24 29.38 -15.15
N GLU A 154 -14.83 29.95 -16.30
CA GLU A 154 -15.39 31.18 -16.86
C GLU A 154 -16.45 30.92 -17.95
N GLN A 155 -16.64 29.67 -18.37
CA GLN A 155 -17.68 29.28 -19.34
C GLN A 155 -19.11 29.47 -18.77
N PRO A 156 -20.14 29.56 -19.61
CA PRO A 156 -21.54 29.55 -19.18
C PRO A 156 -21.93 28.27 -18.41
N LEU A 157 -22.89 28.37 -17.47
CA LEU A 157 -23.32 27.24 -16.62
C LEU A 157 -23.74 25.98 -17.39
N CYS A 158 -24.30 26.12 -18.60
CA CYS A 158 -24.71 24.99 -19.43
C CYS A 158 -23.55 24.15 -19.98
N ASN A 159 -22.30 24.57 -19.80
CA ASN A 159 -21.12 23.83 -20.20
C ASN A 159 -20.57 22.89 -19.10
N TYR A 160 -21.17 22.88 -17.90
CA TYR A 160 -20.71 22.07 -16.78
C TYR A 160 -21.74 21.03 -16.36
N PHE A 161 -21.23 19.89 -15.89
CA PHE A 161 -22.03 18.99 -15.07
C PHE A 161 -22.09 19.53 -13.64
N ILE A 162 -23.31 19.66 -13.10
CA ILE A 162 -23.55 20.17 -11.75
C ILE A 162 -23.96 19.00 -10.86
N ALA A 163 -23.25 18.83 -9.75
CA ALA A 163 -23.63 17.88 -8.71
C ALA A 163 -24.95 18.34 -8.06
N SER A 164 -26.00 17.54 -8.21
CA SER A 164 -27.37 17.89 -7.83
C SER A 164 -28.00 16.79 -6.98
N SER A 165 -28.79 17.18 -5.97
CA SER A 165 -29.52 16.29 -5.08
C SER A 165 -31.02 16.51 -5.23
N HIS A 166 -31.78 15.42 -5.26
CA HIS A 166 -33.24 15.40 -5.38
C HIS A 166 -33.84 14.90 -4.07
N ASN A 167 -34.91 15.55 -3.59
CA ASN A 167 -35.49 15.33 -2.27
C ASN A 167 -34.43 15.30 -1.15
N THR A 168 -33.60 16.36 -1.08
CA THR A 168 -32.40 16.43 -0.24
C THR A 168 -32.67 16.14 1.23
N TYR A 169 -33.87 16.50 1.69
CA TYR A 169 -34.29 16.33 3.07
C TYR A 169 -34.45 14.86 3.52
N LEU A 170 -34.63 13.90 2.60
CA LEU A 170 -34.90 12.50 2.95
C LEU A 170 -33.63 11.77 3.40
N THR A 171 -33.74 10.99 4.48
CA THR A 171 -32.63 10.17 4.99
C THR A 171 -32.61 8.75 4.42
N GLY A 172 -33.60 8.37 3.61
CA GLY A 172 -33.78 7.01 3.11
C GLY A 172 -34.79 6.93 1.98
N ASP A 173 -35.70 5.95 2.06
CA ASP A 173 -36.70 5.71 1.02
C ASP A 173 -37.73 6.86 0.86
N GLN A 174 -38.42 6.86 -0.27
CA GLN A 174 -39.34 7.94 -0.67
C GLN A 174 -40.66 7.98 0.11
N LEU A 175 -41.02 6.93 0.86
CA LEU A 175 -42.37 6.78 1.44
C LEU A 175 -42.39 6.84 2.97
N LEU A 176 -41.43 6.18 3.62
CA LEU A 176 -41.44 5.91 5.06
C LEU A 176 -40.27 6.56 5.80
N SER A 177 -39.24 7.01 5.08
CA SER A 177 -38.07 7.60 5.72
C SER A 177 -38.35 9.00 6.28
N HIS A 178 -37.49 9.42 7.20
CA HIS A 178 -37.62 10.71 7.85
C HIS A 178 -37.01 11.84 7.02
N SER A 179 -37.54 13.04 7.21
CA SER A 179 -36.94 14.27 6.72
C SER A 179 -36.05 14.88 7.80
N LYS A 180 -34.82 15.27 7.44
CA LYS A 180 -33.87 15.94 8.36
C LYS A 180 -33.17 17.11 7.68
N THR A 181 -33.02 18.20 8.42
CA THR A 181 -32.25 19.38 7.99
C THR A 181 -30.77 19.07 7.83
N ASP A 182 -30.23 18.14 8.62
CA ASP A 182 -28.81 17.76 8.59
C ASP A 182 -28.39 17.17 7.24
N MET A 183 -29.35 16.63 6.46
CA MET A 183 -29.07 16.12 5.12
C MET A 183 -28.58 17.21 4.17
N TYR A 184 -29.11 18.43 4.28
CA TYR A 184 -28.63 19.57 3.49
C TYR A 184 -27.17 19.90 3.80
N ALA A 185 -26.80 19.92 5.09
CA ALA A 185 -25.42 20.16 5.49
C ALA A 185 -24.48 19.07 4.92
N TRP A 186 -24.89 17.81 5.01
CA TRP A 186 -24.10 16.67 4.52
C TRP A 186 -23.88 16.69 3.01
N VAL A 187 -24.92 16.93 2.19
CA VAL A 187 -24.75 16.95 0.73
C VAL A 187 -23.91 18.15 0.27
N LEU A 188 -24.05 19.32 0.92
CA LEU A 188 -23.28 20.51 0.58
C LEU A 188 -21.79 20.31 0.89
N GLN A 189 -21.48 19.69 2.05
CA GLN A 189 -20.12 19.30 2.43
C GLN A 189 -19.53 18.25 1.48
N SER A 190 -20.37 17.38 0.92
CA SER A 190 -19.98 16.37 -0.07
C SER A 190 -19.79 16.94 -1.48
N GLY A 191 -19.96 18.25 -1.67
CA GLY A 191 -19.72 18.93 -2.95
C GLY A 191 -20.95 19.16 -3.82
N CYS A 192 -22.17 18.85 -3.33
CA CYS A 192 -23.40 19.16 -4.05
C CYS A 192 -23.59 20.67 -4.23
N ARG A 193 -24.14 21.11 -5.36
CA ARG A 193 -24.33 22.53 -5.72
C ARG A 193 -25.78 22.88 -6.10
N CYS A 194 -26.66 21.89 -6.21
CA CYS A 194 -28.09 22.09 -6.39
C CYS A 194 -28.86 21.17 -5.43
N VAL A 195 -29.74 21.74 -4.61
CA VAL A 195 -30.52 21.01 -3.60
C VAL A 195 -32.00 21.32 -3.78
N GLU A 196 -32.82 20.30 -3.54
CA GLU A 196 -34.29 20.36 -3.46
C GLU A 196 -34.78 20.19 -2.02
#